data_AF-A0A387KZ88-F1
#
_entry.id   AF-A0A387KZ88-F1
#
_cell.length_a   1.000
_cell.length_b   1.000
_cell.length_c   1.000
_cell.angle_alpha   90.00
_cell.angle_beta   90.00
_cell.angle_gamma   90.00
#
_symmetry.space_group_name_H-M   'P 1'
#
loop_
_entity.id
_entity.type
_entity.pdbx_description
1 polymer ?
#
loop_
_entity_poly.entity_id
_entity_poly.type
_entity_poly.pdbx_seq_one_letter_code
_entity_poly.pdbx_strand_id
1 'polypeptide(L)'
;MTEISAVPAYNPEYHNPAFDSLKLTMLGVKSTCKDRWRQVLAEADRIDDKHLLTLETAISTHQTDEMAAKRLQLVLPRSLHQTYTPAQQAWLMDVVSFTELVRARQNA
;
A
#
# COMPACT_ATOMS: atom_id res chain seq x y z
N MET A 1 -15.38 -4.07 -11.31
CA MET A 1 -14.28 -4.89 -11.85
C MET A 1 -13.02 -4.06 -11.64
N THR A 2 -12.16 -4.43 -10.70
CA THR A 2 -10.95 -3.65 -10.39
C THR A 2 -9.83 -4.68 -10.19
N GLU A 3 -8.93 -4.73 -11.17
CA GLU A 3 -7.77 -5.62 -11.19
C GLU A 3 -6.96 -5.46 -9.91
N ILE A 4 -6.78 -6.57 -9.21
CA ILE A 4 -5.67 -6.75 -8.30
C ILE A 4 -4.47 -6.94 -9.24
N SER A 5 -3.67 -5.91 -9.47
CA SER A 5 -2.35 -6.12 -10.06
C SER A 5 -1.49 -6.75 -8.97
N ALA A 6 -1.65 -8.07 -8.84
CA ALA A 6 -0.68 -8.87 -8.15
C ALA A 6 0.61 -8.86 -8.99
N VAL A 7 1.72 -8.77 -8.27
CA VAL A 7 3.09 -9.09 -8.66
C VAL A 7 3.16 -9.93 -9.96
N PRO A 8 4.00 -9.59 -10.95
CA PRO A 8 4.10 -10.31 -12.22
C PRO A 8 4.15 -11.83 -11.99
N ALA A 9 3.52 -12.58 -12.89
CA ALA A 9 3.27 -14.03 -12.81
C ALA A 9 4.50 -14.91 -12.56
N TYR A 10 5.70 -14.34 -12.51
CA TYR A 10 6.90 -14.97 -11.98
C TYR A 10 7.79 -13.93 -11.29
N ASN A 11 7.82 -13.95 -9.96
CA ASN A 11 8.75 -13.17 -9.14
C ASN A 11 9.63 -14.16 -8.35
N PRO A 12 10.80 -14.56 -8.89
CA PRO A 12 11.65 -15.57 -8.26
C PRO A 12 12.15 -15.14 -6.88
N GLU A 13 12.34 -13.84 -6.64
CA GLU A 13 12.71 -13.29 -5.34
C GLU A 13 11.60 -13.51 -4.30
N TYR A 14 10.33 -13.29 -4.68
CA TYR A 14 9.18 -13.53 -3.81
C TYR A 14 8.99 -15.03 -3.48
N HIS A 15 9.37 -15.94 -4.38
CA HIS A 15 9.29 -17.37 -4.11
C HIS A 15 10.54 -17.96 -3.44
N ASN A 16 11.65 -17.23 -3.41
CA ASN A 16 12.87 -17.64 -2.76
C ASN A 16 12.83 -17.32 -1.24
N PRO A 17 12.73 -18.31 -0.34
CA PRO A 17 12.69 -18.07 1.10
C PRO A 17 13.98 -17.45 1.65
N ALA A 18 15.11 -17.60 0.95
CA ALA A 18 16.38 -17.00 1.31
C ALA A 18 16.51 -15.53 0.87
N PHE A 19 15.60 -15.05 0.03
CA PHE A 19 15.54 -13.63 -0.33
C PHE A 19 14.99 -12.83 0.85
N ASP A 20 15.62 -11.71 1.17
CA ASP A 20 15.21 -10.86 2.29
C ASP A 20 13.82 -10.25 2.06
N SER A 21 12.87 -10.53 2.95
CA SER A 21 11.50 -10.00 2.86
C SER A 21 11.44 -8.48 3.01
N LEU A 22 12.45 -7.85 3.64
CA LEU A 22 12.51 -6.39 3.77
C LEU A 22 12.71 -5.69 2.42
N LYS A 23 13.22 -6.41 1.41
CA LYS A 23 13.38 -5.91 0.04
C LYS A 23 12.13 -6.13 -0.81
N LEU A 24 11.20 -6.96 -0.36
CA LEU A 24 9.92 -7.16 -1.03
C LEU A 24 8.99 -5.97 -0.77
N THR A 25 8.27 -5.55 -1.80
CA THR A 25 7.27 -4.49 -1.69
C THR A 25 6.02 -4.89 -2.46
N MET A 26 4.85 -4.63 -1.88
CA MET A 26 3.55 -4.81 -2.54
C MET A 26 2.77 -3.51 -2.56
N LEU A 27 2.15 -3.24 -3.71
CA LEU A 27 1.21 -2.15 -3.93
C LEU A 27 -0.10 -2.72 -4.49
N GLY A 28 -1.13 -2.75 -3.67
CA GLY A 28 -2.50 -2.94 -4.16
C GLY A 28 -3.02 -1.66 -4.80
N VAL A 29 -3.82 -1.77 -5.85
CA VAL A 29 -4.48 -0.61 -6.48
C VAL A 29 -6.00 -0.80 -6.41
N LYS A 30 -6.72 0.19 -5.90
CA LYS A 30 -8.18 0.19 -5.88
C LYS A 30 -8.68 1.57 -6.25
N SER A 31 -9.61 1.65 -7.21
CA SER A 31 -10.33 2.89 -7.50
C SER A 31 -11.28 3.30 -6.36
N THR A 32 -11.74 2.32 -5.57
CA THR A 32 -12.60 2.52 -4.40
C THR A 32 -12.27 1.48 -3.33
N CYS A 33 -11.93 1.96 -2.14
CA CYS A 33 -11.47 1.24 -0.96
C CYS A 33 -12.61 0.67 -0.12
N LYS A 34 -13.69 1.44 0.16
CA LYS A 34 -14.85 1.04 1.00
C LYS A 34 -14.54 -0.09 2.00
N ASP A 35 -15.07 -1.29 1.79
CA ASP A 35 -14.82 -2.51 2.55
C ASP A 35 -13.83 -3.47 1.85
N ARG A 36 -13.55 -3.23 0.56
CA ARG A 36 -12.74 -4.11 -0.30
C ARG A 36 -11.23 -3.99 -0.09
N TRP A 37 -10.75 -2.96 0.61
CA TRP A 37 -9.34 -2.81 0.94
C TRP A 37 -8.79 -4.01 1.74
N ARG A 38 -9.64 -4.69 2.51
CA ARG A 38 -9.26 -5.88 3.29
C ARG A 38 -8.72 -7.03 2.45
N GLN A 39 -9.16 -7.14 1.20
CA GLN A 39 -8.66 -8.16 0.27
C GLN A 39 -7.16 -8.03 0.03
N VAL A 40 -6.62 -6.80 0.10
CA VAL A 40 -5.18 -6.53 -0.07
C VAL A 40 -4.36 -7.17 1.05
N LEU A 41 -4.94 -7.34 2.25
CA LEU A 41 -4.25 -7.92 3.39
C LEU A 41 -3.99 -9.42 3.24
N ALA A 42 -4.78 -10.12 2.43
CA ALA A 42 -4.62 -11.56 2.18
C ALA A 42 -3.57 -11.86 1.10
N GLU A 43 -3.09 -10.84 0.39
CA GLU A 43 -2.10 -10.99 -0.67
C GLU A 43 -0.68 -10.80 -0.12
N ALA A 44 0.29 -11.48 -0.72
CA ALA A 44 1.72 -11.33 -0.43
C ALA A 44 2.11 -11.54 1.05
N ASP A 45 1.85 -12.75 1.58
CA ASP A 45 2.09 -13.14 2.99
C ASP A 45 3.50 -12.87 3.53
N ARG A 46 4.52 -12.84 2.66
CA ARG A 46 5.91 -12.55 3.06
C ARG A 46 6.17 -11.06 3.35
N ILE A 47 5.20 -10.18 3.08
CA ILE A 47 5.35 -8.72 3.16
C ILE A 47 4.44 -8.21 4.27
N ASP A 48 5.04 -7.81 5.39
CA ASP A 48 4.28 -7.27 6.52
C ASP A 48 3.69 -5.89 6.24
N ASP A 49 4.52 -4.97 5.71
CA ASP A 49 4.13 -3.59 5.41
C ASP A 49 3.62 -3.47 3.98
N LYS A 50 2.30 -3.39 3.85
CA LYS A 50 1.59 -3.38 2.57
C LYS A 50 1.19 -1.96 2.20
N HIS A 51 1.03 -1.68 0.91
CA HIS A 51 0.65 -0.36 0.42
C HIS A 51 -0.60 -0.47 -0.44
N LEU A 52 -1.49 0.53 -0.34
CA LEU A 52 -2.70 0.60 -1.14
C LEU A 52 -2.79 1.96 -1.85
N LEU A 53 -2.67 1.96 -3.17
CA LEU A 53 -2.93 3.12 -4.00
C LEU A 53 -4.42 3.29 -4.27
N THR A 54 -4.93 4.50 -4.04
CA THR A 54 -6.29 4.90 -4.40
C THR A 54 -6.36 6.36 -4.84
N LEU A 55 -7.43 6.69 -5.56
CA LEU A 55 -7.84 8.07 -5.84
C LEU A 55 -9.12 8.46 -5.08
N GLU A 56 -9.63 7.58 -4.21
CA GLU A 56 -10.77 7.88 -3.37
C GLU A 56 -10.41 8.98 -2.35
N THR A 57 -11.32 9.93 -2.19
CA THR A 57 -11.19 11.05 -1.25
C THR A 57 -12.06 10.79 -0.03
N ALA A 58 -11.74 11.44 1.09
CA ALA A 58 -12.55 11.42 2.30
C ALA A 58 -12.84 10.00 2.88
N ILE A 59 -11.88 9.07 2.80
CA ILE A 59 -11.96 7.82 3.57
C ILE A 59 -11.98 8.16 5.07
N SER A 60 -12.91 7.55 5.81
CA SER A 60 -13.12 7.88 7.23
C SER A 60 -11.88 7.62 8.08
N THR A 61 -11.73 8.38 9.17
CA THR A 61 -10.65 8.18 10.16
C THR A 61 -10.66 6.75 10.70
N HIS A 62 -11.83 6.23 11.07
CA HIS A 62 -11.99 4.85 11.51
C HIS A 62 -11.39 3.83 10.52
N GLN A 63 -11.64 4.00 9.22
CA GLN A 63 -11.07 3.11 8.21
C GLN A 63 -9.56 3.28 8.08
N THR A 64 -9.04 4.51 8.06
CA THR A 64 -7.58 4.73 7.98
C THR A 64 -6.85 4.24 9.22
N ASP A 65 -7.46 4.36 10.40
CA ASP A 65 -6.91 3.86 11.66
C ASP A 65 -6.84 2.33 11.65
N GLU A 66 -7.87 1.67 11.12
CA GLU A 66 -7.87 0.22 10.95
C GLU A 66 -6.83 -0.25 9.92
N MET A 67 -6.66 0.49 8.82
CA MET A 67 -5.62 0.22 7.84
C MET A 67 -4.23 0.34 8.48
N ALA A 68 -3.97 1.42 9.23
CA ALA A 68 -2.72 1.64 9.94
C ALA A 68 -2.44 0.52 10.96
N ALA A 69 -3.43 0.14 11.76
CA ALA A 69 -3.31 -0.95 12.74
C ALA A 69 -2.99 -2.30 12.08
N LYS A 70 -3.39 -2.49 10.81
CA LYS A 70 -3.11 -3.69 10.01
C LYS A 70 -1.89 -3.54 9.10
N ARG A 71 -1.06 -2.51 9.31
CA ARG A 71 0.17 -2.22 8.54
C ARG A 71 -0.10 -2.07 7.03
N LEU A 72 -1.27 -1.52 6.67
CA LEU A 72 -1.63 -1.19 5.30
C LEU A 72 -1.56 0.32 5.08
N GLN A 73 -0.46 0.80 4.51
CA GLN A 73 -0.22 2.20 4.24
C GLN A 73 -1.03 2.71 3.05
N LEU A 74 -1.84 3.76 3.25
CA LEU A 74 -2.57 4.38 2.14
C LEU A 74 -1.64 5.29 1.32
N VAL A 75 -1.64 5.09 0.01
CA VAL A 75 -0.88 5.84 -0.98
C VAL A 75 -1.85 6.59 -1.90
N LEU A 76 -1.62 7.89 -2.12
CA LEU A 76 -2.46 8.73 -2.97
C LEU A 76 -1.68 9.95 -3.47
N PRO A 77 -2.07 10.58 -4.59
CA PRO A 77 -1.46 11.83 -5.05
C PRO A 77 -1.49 12.91 -3.96
N ARG A 78 -0.40 13.67 -3.82
CA ARG A 78 -0.25 14.73 -2.81
C ARG A 78 -1.40 15.75 -2.84
N SER A 79 -1.91 16.06 -4.03
CA SER A 79 -3.04 16.99 -4.21
C SER A 79 -4.35 16.52 -3.55
N LEU A 80 -4.51 15.23 -3.28
CA LEU A 80 -5.69 14.66 -2.64
C LEU A 80 -5.58 14.60 -1.11
N HIS A 81 -4.39 14.82 -0.53
CA HIS A 81 -4.17 14.79 0.93
C HIS A 81 -5.03 15.81 1.66
N GLN A 82 -5.27 16.97 1.05
CA GLN A 82 -6.11 18.04 1.61
C GLN A 82 -7.57 17.64 1.85
N THR A 83 -8.02 16.51 1.27
CA THR A 83 -9.38 15.96 1.51
C THR A 83 -9.48 15.15 2.80
N TYR A 84 -8.36 14.95 3.49
CA TYR A 84 -8.24 14.18 4.74
C TYR A 84 -7.94 15.10 5.93
N THR A 85 -8.21 14.60 7.13
CA THR A 85 -7.90 15.35 8.36
C THR A 85 -6.39 15.52 8.55
N PRO A 86 -5.92 16.54 9.30
CA PRO A 86 -4.50 16.71 9.59
C PRO A 86 -3.84 15.47 10.24
N ALA A 87 -4.57 14.77 11.10
CA ALA A 87 -4.10 13.54 11.73
C ALA A 87 -3.90 12.41 10.71
N GLN A 88 -4.83 12.24 9.77
CA GLN A 88 -4.67 11.28 8.68
C GLN A 88 -3.49 11.65 7.78
N GLN A 89 -3.36 12.93 7.39
CA GLN A 89 -2.29 13.42 6.51
C GLN A 89 -0.88 13.10 7.04
N ALA A 90 -0.67 13.09 8.35
CA ALA A 90 0.61 12.71 8.96
C ALA A 90 0.99 11.24 8.71
N TRP A 91 -0.01 10.38 8.49
CA TRP A 91 0.17 8.97 8.18
C TRP A 91 0.17 8.70 6.68
N LEU A 92 -0.56 9.46 5.85
CA LEU A 92 -0.66 9.22 4.41
C LEU A 92 0.71 9.27 3.70
N MET A 93 0.88 8.38 2.71
CA MET A 93 2.04 8.37 1.82
C MET A 93 1.63 8.94 0.46
N ASP A 94 2.50 9.73 -0.17
CA ASP A 94 2.32 10.12 -1.57
C ASP A 94 3.07 9.20 -2.54
N VAL A 95 2.71 9.27 -3.82
CA VAL A 95 3.26 8.40 -4.87
C VAL A 95 4.77 8.61 -5.03
N VAL A 96 5.28 9.82 -4.77
CA VAL A 96 6.71 10.12 -4.87
C VAL A 96 7.44 9.41 -3.74
N SER A 97 7.00 9.60 -2.49
CA SER A 97 7.57 8.91 -1.33
C SER A 97 7.49 7.39 -1.46
N PHE A 98 6.40 6.84 -2.00
CA PHE A 98 6.30 5.40 -2.28
C PHE A 98 7.36 4.94 -3.29
N THR A 99 7.58 5.70 -4.36
CA THR A 99 8.58 5.37 -5.38
C THR A 99 10.00 5.42 -4.80
N GLU A 100 10.28 6.39 -3.94
CA GLU A 100 11.55 6.50 -3.21
C GLU A 100 11.77 5.32 -2.27
N LEU A 101 10.74 4.90 -1.52
CA LEU A 101 10.78 3.71 -0.68
C LEU A 101 11.16 2.46 -1.47
N VAL A 102 10.53 2.24 -2.63
CA VAL A 102 10.83 1.09 -3.50
C VAL A 102 12.28 1.13 -3.98
N ARG A 103 12.77 2.29 -4.43
CA ARG A 103 14.17 2.45 -4.86
C ARG A 103 15.15 2.18 -3.73
N ALA A 104 14.86 2.66 -2.52
CA ALA A 104 15.71 2.42 -1.37
C ALA A 104 15.81 0.93 -1.03
N ARG A 105 14.68 0.20 -1.03
CA ARG A 105 14.63 -1.25 -0.77
C ARG A 105 15.36 -2.08 -1.82
N GLN A 106 15.36 -1.65 -3.09
CA GLN A 106 16.05 -2.33 -4.18
C GLN A 106 17.56 -2.08 -4.20
N ASN A 107 18.03 -0.98 -3.60
CA ASN A 107 19.44 -0.60 -3.56
C ASN A 107 20.15 -0.94 -2.24
N ALA A 108 19.40 -1.29 -1.19
CA ALA A 108 19.91 -1.89 0.03
C ALA A 108 20.26 -3.37 -0.20
#